data_AF-A0A0R2MSS0-F1
#
_entry.id   AF-A0A0R2MSS0-F1
#
_cell.length_a   1.000
_cell.length_b   1.000
_cell.length_c   1.000
_cell.angle_alpha   90.00
_cell.angle_beta   90.00
_cell.angle_gamma   90.00
#
_symmetry.space_group_name_H-M   'P 1'
#
loop_
_entity.id
_entity.type
_entity.pdbx_description
1 polymer ?
#
loop_
_entity_poly.entity_id
_entity_poly.type
_entity_poly.pdbx_seq_one_letter_code
_entity_poly.pdbx_strand_id
1 'polypeptide(L)' 'MAETTKAATPKSATYTKEDLLNSPSLAGYQRDILNAALEDGQDYTAKQVEDTIKKFKGGLL' A
#
# COMPACT_ATOMS: atom_id res chain seq x y z
N MET A 1 29.15 13.58 23.71
CA MET A 1 27.86 13.89 23.06
C MET A 1 27.42 12.60 22.40
N ALA A 2 26.40 11.95 22.95
CA ALA A 2 25.94 10.65 22.47
C ALA A 2 24.92 10.88 21.36
N GLU A 3 25.38 10.87 20.11
CA GLU A 3 24.50 10.74 18.96
C GLU A 3 24.08 9.28 18.87
N THR A 4 22.98 8.96 19.56
CA THR A 4 22.27 7.70 19.36
C THR A 4 21.77 7.66 17.93
N THR A 5 22.51 6.98 17.06
CA THR A 5 22.03 6.50 15.76
C THR A 5 20.81 5.61 16.02
N LYS A 6 19.63 6.22 16.02
CA LYS A 6 18.34 5.54 16.07
C LYS A 6 18.31 4.66 14.84
N ALA A 7 18.47 3.36 15.05
CA ALA A 7 18.36 2.33 14.03
C ALA A 7 17.11 2.64 13.19
N ALA A 8 17.33 3.07 11.95
CA ALA A 8 16.29 3.14 10.95
C ALA A 8 15.93 1.68 10.67
N THR A 9 14.96 1.14 11.41
CA THR A 9 14.14 0.03 10.94
C THR A 9 13.84 0.32 9.47
N PRO A 10 14.06 -0.63 8.53
CA PRO A 10 13.80 -0.39 7.12
C PRO A 10 12.36 0.11 7.05
N LYS A 11 12.21 1.40 6.78
CA LYS A 11 10.90 2.05 6.77
C LYS A 11 10.22 1.40 5.59
N SER A 12 9.37 0.40 5.86
CA SER A 12 8.61 -0.30 4.83
C SER A 12 8.06 0.76 3.90
N ALA A 13 8.44 0.68 2.62
CA ALA A 13 8.02 1.69 1.65
C ALA A 13 6.50 1.80 1.73
N THR A 14 6.04 2.99 2.11
CA THR A 14 4.63 3.35 2.12
C THR A 14 4.32 4.06 0.82
N TYR A 15 3.17 3.74 0.28
CA TYR A 15 2.68 4.23 -0.99
C TYR A 15 1.31 4.85 -0.75
N THR A 16 1.11 6.04 -1.29
CA THR A 16 -0.20 6.66 -1.28
C THR A 16 -1.10 5.95 -2.27
N LYS A 17 -2.42 6.10 -2.10
CA LYS A 17 -3.41 5.65 -3.09
C LYS A 17 -3.04 6.13 -4.50
N GLU A 18 -2.68 7.41 -4.66
CA GLU A 18 -2.31 7.97 -5.96
C GLU A 18 -1.09 7.28 -6.57
N ASP A 19 -0.05 6.99 -5.80
CA ASP A 19 1.14 6.27 -6.28
C ASP A 19 0.78 4.85 -6.75
N LEU A 20 -0.06 4.16 -5.98
CA LEU A 20 -0.54 2.83 -6.31
C LEU A 20 -1.45 2.81 -7.55
N LEU A 21 -2.29 3.83 -7.71
CA LEU A 21 -3.15 3.97 -8.89
C LEU A 21 -2.35 4.35 -10.14
N ASN A 22 -1.26 5.09 -9.99
CA ASN A 22 -0.35 5.40 -11.09
C ASN A 22 0.65 4.27 -11.37
N SER A 23 0.78 3.29 -10.47
CA SER A 23 1.69 2.17 -10.64
C SER A 23 1.30 1.32 -11.86
N PRO A 24 2.23 1.07 -12.80
CA PRO A 24 1.98 0.19 -13.95
C PRO A 24 1.81 -1.28 -13.53
N SER A 25 2.29 -1.66 -12.35
CA SER A 25 2.12 -3.00 -11.78
C SER A 25 0.70 -3.26 -11.27
N LEU A 26 -0.08 -2.19 -11.02
CA LEU A 26 -1.44 -2.25 -10.47
C LEU A 26 -2.40 -1.68 -11.53
N ALA A 27 -2.65 -2.48 -12.57
CA ALA A 27 -3.47 -2.11 -13.73
C ALA A 27 -4.81 -2.86 -13.76
N GLY A 28 -5.79 -2.31 -14.48
CA GLY A 28 -7.13 -2.89 -14.63
C GLY A 28 -7.86 -3.02 -13.30
N TYR A 29 -8.51 -4.16 -13.07
CA TYR A 29 -9.34 -4.40 -11.89
C TYR A 29 -8.62 -4.19 -10.54
N GLN A 30 -7.31 -4.40 -10.48
CA GLN A 30 -6.53 -4.14 -9.26
C GLN A 30 -6.52 -2.64 -8.93
N ARG A 31 -6.43 -1.79 -9.95
CA ARG A 31 -6.52 -0.33 -9.80
C ARG A 31 -7.90 0.09 -9.31
N ASP A 32 -8.95 -0.43 -9.92
CA ASP A 32 -10.34 -0.14 -9.50
C ASP A 32 -10.59 -0.57 -8.06
N ILE A 33 -10.11 -1.75 -7.66
CA ILE A 33 -10.18 -2.24 -6.29
C ILE A 33 -9.46 -1.28 -5.35
N LEU A 34 -8.21 -0.92 -5.64
CA LEU A 34 -7.46 -0.01 -4.78
C LEU A 34 -8.09 1.37 -4.73
N ASN A 35 -8.68 1.84 -5.84
CA ASN A 35 -9.37 3.11 -5.87
C ASN A 35 -10.61 3.13 -4.96
N ALA A 36 -11.33 2.01 -4.90
CA ALA A 36 -12.53 1.85 -4.08
C ALA A 36 -12.22 1.46 -2.62
N ALA A 37 -11.13 0.75 -2.38
CA ALA A 37 -10.78 0.17 -1.09
C ALA A 37 -9.81 1.02 -0.26
N LEU A 38 -9.01 1.86 -0.92
CA LEU A 38 -8.07 2.76 -0.25
C LEU A 38 -8.68 4.16 -0.11
N GLU A 39 -8.37 4.78 1.02
CA GLU A 39 -8.72 6.16 1.34
C GLU A 39 -7.63 7.12 0.85
N ASP A 40 -8.07 8.28 0.37
CA ASP A 40 -7.20 9.37 -0.03
C ASP A 40 -6.51 9.99 1.19
N GLY A 41 -5.23 10.33 1.07
CA GLY A 41 -4.43 10.88 2.17
C GLY A 41 -3.94 9.85 3.20
N GLN A 42 -4.15 8.55 2.96
CA GLN A 42 -3.57 7.47 3.76
C GLN A 42 -2.39 6.80 3.05
N ASP A 43 -1.41 6.39 3.85
CA ASP A 43 -0.21 5.68 3.42
C ASP A 43 -0.38 4.17 3.60
N TYR A 44 -0.13 3.41 2.54
CA TYR A 44 -0.28 1.95 2.52
C TYR A 44 1.04 1.26 2.26
N THR A 45 1.33 0.22 3.03
CA THR A 45 2.47 -0.66 2.73
C THR A 45 2.13 -1.61 1.58
N ALA A 46 3.14 -2.07 0.82
CA ALA A 46 2.95 -3.07 -0.23
C ALA A 46 2.14 -4.30 0.26
N LYS A 47 2.35 -4.72 1.52
CA LYS A 47 1.60 -5.82 2.13
C LYS A 47 0.11 -5.50 2.32
N GLN A 48 -0.24 -4.29 2.76
CA GLN A 48 -1.64 -3.88 2.87
C GLN A 48 -2.31 -3.82 1.51
N VAL A 49 -1.62 -3.28 0.50
CA VAL A 49 -2.13 -3.21 -0.88
C VAL A 49 -2.43 -4.61 -1.41
N GLU A 50 -1.49 -5.55 -1.25
CA GLU A 50 -1.71 -6.95 -1.61
C GLU A 50 -2.86 -7.59 -0.82
N ASP A 51 -2.96 -7.35 0.49
CA ASP A 51 -4.03 -7.89 1.33
C ASP A 51 -5.41 -7.37 0.89
N THR A 52 -5.50 -6.07 0.56
CA THR A 52 -6.70 -5.43 0.03
C THR A 52 -7.12 -6.06 -1.30
N ILE A 53 -6.18 -6.21 -2.24
CA ILE A 53 -6.47 -6.87 -3.53
C ILE A 53 -6.90 -8.32 -3.31
N LYS A 54 -6.23 -9.05 -2.41
CA LYS A 54 -6.57 -10.44 -2.07
C LYS A 54 -7.94 -10.56 -1.40
N LYS A 55 -8.31 -9.64 -0.49
CA LYS A 55 -9.65 -9.59 0.11
C LYS A 55 -10.74 -9.41 -0.94
N PHE A 56 -10.53 -8.47 -1.86
CA PHE A 56 -11.49 -8.18 -2.94
C PHE A 56 -11.58 -9.30 -3.98
N LYS A 57 -10.44 -9.90 -4.36
CA LYS A 57 -10.40 -11.00 -5.34
C LYS A 57 -10.84 -12.34 -4.76
N GLY A 58 -10.57 -12.55 -3.46
CA GLY A 58 -10.75 -13.82 -2.76
C GLY A 58 -12.13 -14.01 -2.16
N GLY A 59 -12.88 -12.95 -1.84
CA GLY A 59 -14.26 -13.03 -1.35
C GLY A 59 -14.50 -14.06 -0.24
N LEU A 60 -13.48 -14.39 0.55
CA LEU A 60 -13.54 -15.49 1.52
C LEU A 60 -13.66 -14.89 2.93
N LEU A 61 -14.92 -14.61 3.26
CA LEU A 61 -15.46 -14.85 4.60
C LEU A 61 -15.49 -16.36 4.84
#